data_AF-A0A7Y5Z479-F1
#
_entry.id   AF-A0A7Y5Z479-F1
#
_cell.length_a   1.000
_cell.length_b   1.000
_cell.length_c   1.000
_cell.angle_alpha   90.00
_cell.angle_beta   90.00
_cell.angle_gamma   90.00
#
_symmetry.space_group_name_H-M   'P 1'
#
loop_
_entity.id
_entity.type
_entity.pdbx_description
1 polymer ?
#
loop_
_entity_poly.entity_id
_entity_poly.type
_entity_poly.pdbx_seq_one_letter_code
_entity_poly.pdbx_strand_id
1 'polypeptide(L)'
;MVDLATWNLSIPEGSPPKTIETPRLVDGFQDKYFNSEGSTVYFWSPVTGTKTENAIYPRSELRETYRDGTLRNWLYPDADNKLSATLVVNQVPSSGKIVIGQIHAKDSSKPMVKLEYQYKDASDTGDIVAKVRMRPDDSKGRVVTVASGVKLSQAFSYRIHLDRTGDLGITAAGRSWYTTISSTWRVKPLYFKAGVYVQDNTGYTSEGGKVTFSKLDIDHNT
;
A
#
# COMPACT_ATOMS: atom_id res chain seq x y z
N MET A 1 16.84 3.20 -1.64
CA MET A 1 16.44 4.61 -1.44
C MET A 1 14.98 4.74 -1.81
N VAL A 2 14.23 5.57 -1.09
CA VAL A 2 12.81 5.84 -1.36
C VAL A 2 12.76 7.18 -2.12
N ASP A 3 12.29 7.16 -3.37
CA ASP A 3 12.04 8.39 -4.13
C ASP A 3 10.58 8.85 -3.86
N LEU A 4 10.43 10.03 -3.26
CA LEU A 4 9.13 10.62 -2.94
C LEU A 4 8.58 11.51 -4.06
N ALA A 5 9.35 11.75 -5.13
CA ALA A 5 8.99 12.68 -6.20
C ALA A 5 7.80 12.24 -7.05
N THR A 6 7.31 11.01 -6.92
CA THR A 6 6.15 10.49 -7.65
C THR A 6 5.01 10.09 -6.72
N TRP A 7 4.89 10.76 -5.57
CA TRP A 7 3.88 10.47 -4.57
C TRP A 7 3.28 11.74 -3.98
N ASN A 8 1.98 11.72 -3.68
CA ASN A 8 1.43 12.53 -2.60
C ASN A 8 1.13 11.62 -1.39
N LEU A 9 0.87 12.21 -0.23
CA LEU A 9 0.69 11.48 1.03
C LEU A 9 -0.64 11.86 1.68
N SER A 10 -1.48 10.88 2.02
CA SER A 10 -2.60 11.11 2.94
C SER A 10 -2.17 10.77 4.37
N ILE A 11 -2.38 11.69 5.32
CA ILE A 11 -2.12 11.48 6.75
C ILE A 11 -3.43 11.40 7.56
N PRO A 12 -3.47 10.68 8.70
CA PRO A 12 -4.70 10.42 9.45
C PRO A 12 -5.06 11.55 10.42
N GLU A 13 -4.95 12.80 9.95
CA GLU A 13 -5.29 14.02 10.68
C GLU A 13 -6.11 14.96 9.80
N GLY A 14 -7.04 15.71 10.41
CA GLY A 14 -7.93 16.65 9.73
C GLY A 14 -9.26 16.02 9.33
N SER A 15 -10.26 16.86 9.06
CA SER A 15 -11.59 16.44 8.59
C SER A 15 -11.96 17.22 7.32
N PRO A 16 -11.83 16.63 6.12
CA PRO A 16 -11.33 15.27 5.82
C PRO A 16 -9.81 15.11 6.09
N PRO A 17 -9.26 13.88 6.05
CA PRO A 17 -7.82 13.64 6.20
C PRO A 17 -7.00 14.51 5.25
N LYS A 18 -5.94 15.11 5.77
CA LYS A 18 -5.05 15.99 5.00
C LYS A 18 -4.29 15.20 3.94
N THR A 19 -4.18 15.79 2.76
CA THR A 19 -3.26 15.35 1.72
C THR A 19 -2.09 16.32 1.67
N ILE A 20 -0.88 15.78 1.77
CA ILE A 20 0.38 16.49 1.56
C ILE A 20 0.76 16.30 0.09
N GLU A 21 0.71 17.39 -0.66
CA GLU A 21 0.99 17.39 -2.09
C GLU A 21 2.47 17.08 -2.38
N THR A 22 2.73 16.49 -3.56
CA THR A 22 4.07 16.04 -3.97
C THR A 22 5.16 17.09 -3.79
N PRO A 23 5.00 18.38 -4.18
CA PRO A 23 6.05 19.37 -3.97
C PRO A 23 6.40 19.55 -2.49
N ARG A 24 5.41 19.52 -1.60
CA ARG A 24 5.63 19.66 -0.15
C ARG A 24 6.27 18.40 0.43
N LEU A 25 5.91 17.22 -0.07
CA LEU A 25 6.51 15.96 0.34
C LEU A 25 7.99 15.89 -0.04
N VAL A 26 8.34 16.32 -1.25
CA VAL A 26 9.73 16.41 -1.76
C VAL A 26 10.54 17.47 -1.01
N ASP A 27 9.90 18.57 -0.59
CA ASP A 27 10.48 19.63 0.24
C ASP A 27 10.72 19.22 1.71
N GLY A 28 10.76 17.91 2.00
CA GLY A 28 11.13 17.39 3.31
C GLY A 28 10.01 17.45 4.35
N PHE A 29 8.75 17.30 3.94
CA PHE A 29 7.65 17.17 4.91
C PHE A 29 7.89 16.02 5.90
N GLN A 30 7.73 16.31 7.18
CA GLN A 30 7.81 15.36 8.27
C GLN A 30 6.81 15.73 9.36
N ASP A 31 6.20 14.73 9.98
CA ASP A 31 5.38 14.84 11.18
C ASP A 31 5.38 13.52 11.97
N LYS A 32 4.47 13.39 12.94
CA LYS A 32 4.32 12.16 13.75
C LYS A 32 3.78 10.95 12.96
N TYR A 33 3.14 11.16 11.81
CA TYR A 33 2.53 10.13 10.96
C TYR A 33 3.43 9.71 9.81
N PHE A 34 4.40 10.55 9.45
CA PHE A 34 5.32 10.34 8.36
C PHE A 34 6.66 11.00 8.63
N ASN A 35 7.75 10.25 8.47
CA ASN A 35 9.10 10.80 8.56
C ASN A 35 9.99 10.17 7.48
N SER A 36 10.81 10.98 6.83
CA SER A 36 11.70 10.60 5.71
C SER A 36 13.18 10.84 6.02
N GLU A 37 13.61 10.62 7.26
CA GLU A 37 15.00 10.80 7.68
C GLU A 37 15.95 9.72 7.12
N GLY A 38 17.09 10.19 6.59
CA GLY A 38 18.17 9.34 6.10
C GLY A 38 17.77 8.55 4.85
N SER A 39 17.96 7.23 4.90
CA SER A 39 17.70 6.33 3.76
C SER A 39 16.36 5.58 3.87
N THR A 40 15.53 5.92 4.87
CA THR A 40 14.28 5.21 5.17
C THR A 40 13.10 6.16 5.24
N VAL A 41 11.91 5.62 5.02
CA VAL A 41 10.64 6.34 5.21
C VAL A 41 9.78 5.55 6.18
N TYR A 42 9.30 6.25 7.20
CA TYR A 42 8.47 5.73 8.26
C TYR A 42 7.02 6.18 8.08
N PHE A 43 6.08 5.28 8.33
CA PHE A 43 4.65 5.59 8.37
C PHE A 43 4.05 5.13 9.70
N TRP A 44 3.19 5.98 10.26
CA TRP A 44 2.39 5.71 11.44
C TRP A 44 0.95 6.12 11.22
N SER A 45 0.03 5.21 11.54
CA SER A 45 -1.40 5.51 11.56
C SER A 45 -2.04 4.90 12.80
N PRO A 46 -2.55 5.73 13.74
CA PRO A 46 -3.28 5.23 14.88
C PRO A 46 -4.68 4.74 14.48
N VAL A 47 -5.26 3.79 15.21
CA VAL A 47 -6.63 3.30 14.98
C VAL A 47 -7.69 4.41 15.13
N THR A 48 -7.38 5.44 15.92
CA THR A 48 -8.23 6.62 16.15
C THR A 48 -8.07 7.71 15.08
N GLY A 49 -7.26 7.46 14.05
CA GLY A 49 -7.00 8.44 12.99
C GLY A 49 -8.23 8.85 12.20
N THR A 50 -8.19 10.04 11.58
CA THR A 50 -9.29 10.51 10.74
C THR A 50 -9.38 9.69 9.45
N LYS A 51 -10.58 9.68 8.85
CA LYS A 51 -10.92 8.84 7.69
C LYS A 51 -11.55 9.69 6.61
N THR A 52 -11.32 9.35 5.35
CA THR A 52 -12.10 9.93 4.24
C THR A 52 -13.53 9.43 4.35
N GLU A 53 -14.51 10.18 3.85
CA GLU A 53 -15.95 9.87 3.92
C GLU A 53 -16.30 8.41 3.54
N ASN A 54 -15.62 7.86 2.53
CA ASN A 54 -15.86 6.51 2.03
C ASN A 54 -14.92 5.43 2.63
N ALA A 55 -14.06 5.78 3.58
CA ALA A 55 -13.12 4.87 4.22
C ALA A 55 -13.51 4.59 5.67
N ILE A 56 -13.43 3.32 6.06
CA ILE A 56 -13.75 2.87 7.43
C ILE A 56 -12.51 2.95 8.34
N TYR A 57 -11.31 2.96 7.76
CA TYR A 57 -10.05 2.88 8.50
C TYR A 57 -9.11 4.06 8.18
N PRO A 58 -8.26 4.46 9.14
CA PRO A 58 -7.26 5.51 8.95
C PRO A 58 -6.00 5.00 8.22
N ARG A 59 -5.25 5.93 7.63
CA ARG A 59 -4.01 5.62 6.91
C ARG A 59 -2.97 6.74 7.03
N SER A 60 -1.71 6.35 6.97
CA SER A 60 -0.60 7.18 6.52
C SER A 60 -0.03 6.49 5.28
N GLU A 61 -0.43 6.95 4.10
CA GLU A 61 -0.24 6.18 2.87
C GLU A 61 -0.04 7.07 1.65
N LEU A 62 0.96 6.72 0.85
CA LEU A 62 1.29 7.37 -0.40
C LEU A 62 0.31 6.97 -1.51
N ARG A 63 0.09 7.89 -2.44
CA ARG A 63 -0.68 7.66 -3.67
C ARG A 63 0.10 8.22 -4.87
N GLU A 64 0.23 7.40 -5.91
CA GLU A 64 1.15 7.63 -7.04
C GLU A 64 0.80 8.90 -7.85
N THR A 65 1.72 9.84 -7.98
CA THR A 65 1.58 11.07 -8.78
C THR A 65 2.68 11.19 -9.84
N TYR A 66 2.52 12.13 -10.76
CA TYR A 66 3.64 12.66 -11.53
C TYR A 66 4.47 13.62 -10.67
N ARG A 67 5.68 13.98 -11.14
CA ARG A 67 6.60 14.88 -10.43
C ARG A 67 6.05 16.28 -10.17
N ASP A 68 5.14 16.74 -11.01
CA ASP A 68 4.43 18.01 -10.83
C ASP A 68 3.27 17.93 -9.81
N GLY A 69 3.04 16.77 -9.21
CA GLY A 69 1.96 16.51 -8.26
C GLY A 69 0.63 16.12 -8.90
N THR A 70 0.51 16.15 -10.23
CA THR A 70 -0.73 15.73 -10.89
C THR A 70 -1.00 14.25 -10.70
N LEU A 71 -2.28 13.88 -10.66
CA LEU A 71 -2.67 12.54 -10.33
C LEU A 71 -2.33 11.55 -11.45
N ARG A 72 -1.34 10.68 -11.25
CA ARG A 72 -0.99 9.62 -12.19
C ARG A 72 -1.96 8.46 -12.09
N ASN A 73 -2.62 8.14 -13.20
CA ASN A 73 -3.46 6.95 -13.34
C ASN A 73 -3.14 6.33 -14.70
N TRP A 74 -2.91 5.03 -14.74
CA TRP A 74 -2.41 4.31 -15.91
C TRP A 74 -3.35 3.17 -16.30
N LEU A 75 -3.39 2.82 -17.59
CA LEU A 75 -4.03 1.60 -18.05
C LEU A 75 -2.95 0.52 -18.15
N TYR A 76 -3.23 -0.67 -17.61
CA TYR A 76 -2.22 -1.72 -17.58
C TYR A 76 -1.65 -2.10 -18.97
N PRO A 77 -2.39 -2.03 -20.10
CA PRO A 77 -1.83 -2.37 -21.41
C PRO A 77 -0.72 -1.43 -21.89
N ASP A 78 -0.61 -0.23 -21.33
CA ASP A 78 0.29 0.82 -21.80
C ASP A 78 1.76 0.55 -21.42
N ALA A 79 1.99 -0.18 -20.32
CA ALA A 79 3.34 -0.44 -19.81
C ALA A 79 3.39 -1.73 -18.96
N ASP A 80 4.60 -2.22 -18.71
CA ASP A 80 4.91 -3.17 -17.65
C ASP A 80 5.02 -2.41 -16.32
N ASN A 81 4.03 -2.59 -15.43
CA ASN A 81 3.82 -1.77 -14.22
C ASN A 81 4.29 -2.52 -12.98
N LYS A 82 5.22 -1.94 -12.21
CA LYS A 82 5.82 -2.55 -11.02
C LYS A 82 5.81 -1.60 -9.83
N LEU A 83 5.43 -2.12 -8.67
CA LEU A 83 5.67 -1.52 -7.36
C LEU A 83 6.57 -2.45 -6.56
N SER A 84 7.75 -1.97 -6.18
CA SER A 84 8.75 -2.74 -5.43
C SER A 84 9.08 -2.06 -4.11
N ALA A 85 9.13 -2.83 -3.02
CA ALA A 85 9.47 -2.31 -1.72
C ALA A 85 10.32 -3.27 -0.89
N THR A 86 11.10 -2.71 0.03
CA THR A 86 11.72 -3.41 1.16
C THR A 86 11.34 -2.67 2.43
N LEU A 87 10.75 -3.38 3.39
CA LEU A 87 10.26 -2.79 4.63
C LEU A 87 10.43 -3.72 5.83
N VAL A 88 10.25 -3.14 7.01
CA VAL A 88 9.92 -3.83 8.25
C VAL A 88 8.52 -3.42 8.70
N VAL A 89 7.78 -4.36 9.27
CA VAL A 89 6.53 -4.06 10.01
C VAL A 89 6.89 -3.94 11.49
N ASN A 90 6.77 -2.74 12.05
CA ASN A 90 7.19 -2.45 13.42
C ASN A 90 6.06 -2.67 14.43
N GLN A 91 4.83 -2.38 14.04
CA GLN A 91 3.65 -2.47 14.92
C GLN A 91 2.40 -2.74 14.08
N VAL A 92 1.47 -3.49 14.65
CA VAL A 92 0.14 -3.76 14.12
C VAL A 92 -0.94 -3.37 15.15
N PRO A 93 -2.17 -3.03 14.72
CA PRO A 93 -3.29 -2.83 15.64
C PRO A 93 -3.74 -4.15 16.28
N SER A 94 -4.70 -4.11 17.21
CA SER A 94 -5.29 -5.30 17.84
C SER A 94 -5.88 -6.29 16.83
N SER A 95 -6.41 -5.81 15.69
CA SER A 95 -6.84 -6.70 14.61
C SER A 95 -5.71 -7.51 13.95
N GLY A 96 -4.45 -7.15 14.20
CA GLY A 96 -3.24 -7.73 13.63
C GLY A 96 -2.99 -7.37 12.17
N LYS A 97 -3.82 -6.51 11.55
CA LYS A 97 -3.88 -6.36 10.10
C LYS A 97 -3.57 -4.94 9.63
N ILE A 98 -2.64 -4.85 8.70
CA ILE A 98 -2.30 -3.62 7.98
C ILE A 98 -2.14 -3.90 6.49
N VAL A 99 -2.53 -2.95 5.64
CA VAL A 99 -2.21 -2.95 4.20
C VAL A 99 -0.91 -2.18 4.00
N ILE A 100 0.01 -2.76 3.22
CA ILE A 100 1.38 -2.24 3.01
C ILE A 100 1.67 -1.83 1.55
N GLY A 101 0.80 -2.23 0.62
CA GLY A 101 0.91 -1.92 -0.81
C GLY A 101 -0.37 -2.26 -1.55
N GLN A 102 -0.70 -1.49 -2.59
CA GLN A 102 -1.94 -1.66 -3.35
C GLN A 102 -1.78 -1.34 -4.84
N ILE A 103 -2.65 -1.95 -5.64
CA ILE A 103 -3.11 -1.39 -6.91
C ILE A 103 -4.57 -0.99 -6.72
N HIS A 104 -4.87 0.28 -6.92
CA HIS A 104 -6.21 0.81 -6.74
C HIS A 104 -6.78 1.34 -8.06
N ALA A 105 -8.09 1.26 -8.22
CA ALA A 105 -8.78 1.81 -9.38
C ALA A 105 -9.24 3.24 -9.10
N LYS A 106 -9.14 4.12 -10.10
CA LYS A 106 -9.70 5.48 -10.06
C LYS A 106 -11.23 5.42 -9.87
N ASP A 107 -11.77 6.33 -9.07
CA ASP A 107 -13.21 6.50 -8.81
C ASP A 107 -13.94 5.24 -8.29
N SER A 108 -13.22 4.34 -7.63
CA SER A 108 -13.75 3.10 -7.05
C SER A 108 -13.46 3.07 -5.56
N SER A 109 -14.34 2.52 -4.73
CA SER A 109 -14.02 2.18 -3.33
C SER A 109 -13.37 0.79 -3.19
N LYS A 110 -13.25 0.06 -4.31
CA LYS A 110 -12.77 -1.30 -4.38
C LYS A 110 -11.40 -1.34 -5.08
N PRO A 111 -10.30 -1.59 -4.35
CA PRO A 111 -8.99 -1.79 -4.96
C PRO A 111 -8.96 -3.07 -5.81
N MET A 112 -8.01 -3.10 -6.75
CA MET A 112 -7.68 -4.29 -7.55
C MET A 112 -6.84 -5.27 -6.72
N VAL A 113 -5.82 -4.77 -6.03
CA VAL A 113 -4.92 -5.55 -5.16
C VAL A 113 -4.76 -4.82 -3.84
N LYS A 114 -4.93 -5.52 -2.73
CA LYS A 114 -4.38 -5.13 -1.41
C LYS A 114 -3.38 -6.18 -0.96
N LEU A 115 -2.17 -5.77 -0.65
CA LEU A 115 -1.18 -6.60 0.03
C LEU A 115 -1.20 -6.27 1.52
N GLU A 116 -1.55 -7.25 2.34
CA GLU A 116 -1.69 -7.12 3.79
C GLU A 116 -0.59 -7.89 4.51
N TYR A 117 -0.07 -7.32 5.60
CA TYR A 117 0.59 -8.09 6.65
C TYR A 117 -0.46 -8.44 7.71
N GLN A 118 -0.61 -9.72 8.02
CA GLN A 118 -1.59 -10.23 8.98
C GLN A 118 -0.88 -10.99 10.10
N TYR A 119 -0.67 -10.31 11.22
CA TYR A 119 -0.01 -10.85 12.41
C TYR A 119 -0.88 -11.89 13.13
N LYS A 120 -0.23 -12.88 13.75
CA LYS A 120 -0.84 -13.96 14.51
C LYS A 120 -0.10 -14.16 15.83
N ASP A 121 -0.71 -13.72 16.93
CA ASP A 121 -0.16 -13.83 18.28
C ASP A 121 0.29 -15.25 18.62
N ALA A 122 -0.53 -16.25 18.26
CA ALA A 122 -0.26 -17.66 18.55
C ALA A 122 1.07 -18.19 17.95
N SER A 123 1.59 -17.53 16.91
CA SER A 123 2.82 -17.95 16.23
C SER A 123 3.94 -16.92 16.30
N ASP A 124 3.70 -15.74 16.90
CA ASP A 124 4.64 -14.61 16.91
C ASP A 124 5.16 -14.23 15.49
N THR A 125 4.31 -14.42 14.47
CA THR A 125 4.64 -14.15 13.06
C THR A 125 3.43 -13.61 12.30
N GLY A 126 3.66 -13.04 11.13
CA GLY A 126 2.64 -12.61 10.20
C GLY A 126 2.69 -13.35 8.86
N ASP A 127 1.50 -13.43 8.26
CA ASP A 127 1.33 -13.81 6.86
C ASP A 127 1.33 -12.57 5.96
N ILE A 128 1.89 -12.70 4.77
CA ILE A 128 1.71 -11.72 3.69
C ILE A 128 0.57 -12.20 2.80
N VAL A 129 -0.56 -11.50 2.85
CA VAL A 129 -1.81 -11.90 2.20
C VAL A 129 -2.18 -10.91 1.12
N ALA A 130 -2.34 -11.40 -0.12
CA ALA A 130 -2.90 -10.65 -1.22
C ALA A 130 -4.42 -10.84 -1.30
N LYS A 131 -5.17 -9.73 -1.32
CA LYS A 131 -6.59 -9.70 -1.68
C LYS A 131 -6.70 -9.14 -3.09
N VAL A 132 -7.04 -10.00 -4.04
CA VAL A 132 -7.00 -9.71 -5.48
C VAL A 132 -8.39 -9.79 -6.08
N ARG A 133 -8.79 -8.73 -6.77
CA ARG A 133 -10.06 -8.64 -7.46
C ARG A 133 -9.88 -9.03 -8.94
N MET A 134 -10.47 -10.14 -9.35
CA MET A 134 -10.24 -10.70 -10.69
C MET A 134 -10.96 -9.92 -11.79
N ARG A 135 -12.12 -9.33 -11.47
CA ARG A 135 -12.87 -8.40 -12.33
C ARG A 135 -13.26 -7.12 -11.57
N PRO A 136 -13.29 -5.94 -12.21
CA PRO A 136 -13.61 -4.67 -11.54
C PRO A 136 -14.92 -4.68 -10.73
N ASP A 137 -15.92 -5.40 -11.19
CA ASP A 137 -17.27 -5.48 -10.66
C ASP A 137 -17.48 -6.57 -9.61
N ASP A 138 -16.49 -7.45 -9.38
CA ASP A 138 -16.59 -8.49 -8.36
C ASP A 138 -17.00 -7.88 -7.00
N SER A 139 -17.85 -8.58 -6.26
CA SER A 139 -18.22 -8.16 -4.90
C SER A 139 -17.08 -8.41 -3.90
N LYS A 140 -16.37 -9.53 -4.06
CA LYS A 140 -15.27 -9.97 -3.18
C LYS A 140 -14.00 -10.25 -4.00
N GLY A 141 -12.84 -10.02 -3.39
CA GLY A 141 -11.56 -10.44 -3.97
C GLY A 141 -11.21 -11.88 -3.54
N ARG A 142 -10.40 -12.56 -4.35
CA ARG A 142 -9.68 -13.77 -3.97
C ARG A 142 -8.68 -13.44 -2.88
N VAL A 143 -8.61 -14.26 -1.85
CA VAL A 143 -7.64 -14.14 -0.75
C VAL A 143 -6.54 -15.18 -0.94
N VAL A 144 -5.29 -14.75 -0.94
CA VAL A 144 -4.13 -15.61 -1.19
C VAL A 144 -3.05 -15.29 -0.17
N THR A 145 -2.63 -16.28 0.62
CA THR A 145 -1.40 -16.17 1.42
C THR A 145 -0.20 -16.37 0.50
N VAL A 146 0.57 -15.31 0.26
CA VAL A 146 1.77 -15.31 -0.60
C VAL A 146 2.96 -15.88 0.16
N ALA A 147 3.10 -15.49 1.44
CA ALA A 147 4.15 -15.95 2.33
C ALA A 147 3.64 -16.02 3.78
N SER A 148 4.31 -16.80 4.61
CA SER A 148 4.01 -16.97 6.04
C SER A 148 5.28 -16.93 6.86
N GLY A 149 5.15 -16.69 8.18
CA GLY A 149 6.27 -16.77 9.11
C GLY A 149 7.17 -15.53 9.14
N VAL A 150 6.69 -14.38 8.64
CA VAL A 150 7.44 -13.12 8.66
C VAL A 150 7.27 -12.48 10.04
N LYS A 151 8.36 -12.29 10.80
CA LYS A 151 8.27 -11.67 12.13
C LYS A 151 8.08 -10.16 12.05
N LEU A 152 7.52 -9.57 13.12
CA LEU A 152 7.63 -8.13 13.33
C LEU A 152 9.11 -7.72 13.40
N SER A 153 9.42 -6.53 12.93
CA SER A 153 10.78 -5.97 12.85
C SER A 153 11.78 -6.79 12.01
N GLN A 154 11.33 -7.82 11.28
CA GLN A 154 12.13 -8.52 10.29
C GLN A 154 11.94 -7.87 8.91
N ALA A 155 13.05 -7.55 8.25
CA ALA A 155 13.00 -6.98 6.91
C ALA A 155 12.55 -8.03 5.89
N PHE A 156 11.66 -7.61 4.98
CA PHE A 156 11.30 -8.39 3.80
C PHE A 156 11.03 -7.46 2.63
N SER A 157 11.08 -8.03 1.42
CA SER A 157 10.71 -7.33 0.20
C SER A 157 9.38 -7.82 -0.35
N TYR A 158 8.65 -6.93 -1.02
CA TYR A 158 7.56 -7.32 -1.90
C TYR A 158 7.70 -6.66 -3.28
N ARG A 159 7.08 -7.28 -4.27
CA ARG A 159 6.85 -6.74 -5.60
C ARG A 159 5.43 -7.07 -6.06
N ILE A 160 4.70 -6.05 -6.48
CA ILE A 160 3.44 -6.20 -7.22
C ILE A 160 3.75 -5.83 -8.67
N HIS A 161 3.50 -6.73 -9.60
CA HIS A 161 3.84 -6.60 -11.02
C HIS A 161 2.60 -6.92 -11.85
N LEU A 162 2.13 -5.95 -12.63
CA LEU A 162 1.05 -6.13 -13.60
C LEU A 162 1.55 -5.76 -14.98
N ASP A 163 1.69 -6.76 -15.84
CA ASP A 163 2.21 -6.58 -17.20
C ASP A 163 1.11 -6.07 -18.17
N ARG A 164 1.51 -5.88 -19.44
CA ARG A 164 0.65 -5.38 -20.52
C ARG A 164 -0.41 -6.36 -21.00
N THR A 165 -0.27 -7.63 -20.67
CA THR A 165 -1.19 -8.70 -21.08
C THR A 165 -2.28 -8.92 -20.03
N GLY A 166 -2.01 -8.57 -18.77
CA GLY A 166 -2.88 -8.77 -17.62
C GLY A 166 -2.35 -9.85 -16.68
N ASP A 167 -1.10 -10.28 -16.84
CA ASP A 167 -0.44 -11.18 -15.91
C ASP A 167 -0.02 -10.41 -14.66
N LEU A 168 -0.57 -10.85 -13.53
CA LEU A 168 -0.31 -10.31 -12.20
C LEU A 168 0.63 -11.25 -11.46
N GLY A 169 1.81 -10.75 -11.11
CA GLY A 169 2.77 -11.39 -10.21
C GLY A 169 2.85 -10.66 -8.87
N ILE A 170 2.72 -11.39 -7.77
CA ILE A 170 2.96 -10.88 -6.42
C ILE A 170 4.05 -11.71 -5.78
N THR A 171 5.21 -11.10 -5.53
CA THR A 171 6.32 -11.72 -4.80
C THR A 171 6.41 -11.05 -3.43
N ALA A 172 6.51 -11.83 -2.36
CA ALA A 172 6.74 -11.31 -1.01
C ALA A 172 7.55 -12.30 -0.18
N ALA A 173 8.51 -11.81 0.60
CA ALA A 173 9.36 -12.63 1.49
C ALA A 173 9.96 -13.89 0.80
N GLY A 174 10.41 -13.74 -0.46
CA GLY A 174 11.01 -14.83 -1.23
C GLY A 174 10.03 -15.91 -1.73
N ARG A 175 8.73 -15.63 -1.70
CA ARG A 175 7.68 -16.48 -2.29
C ARG A 175 6.91 -15.69 -3.34
N SER A 176 6.37 -16.38 -4.34
CA SER A 176 5.62 -15.75 -5.43
C SER A 176 4.29 -16.43 -5.66
N TRP A 177 3.31 -15.63 -6.07
CA TRP A 177 2.03 -16.06 -6.59
C TRP A 177 1.74 -15.34 -7.90
N TYR A 178 1.20 -16.05 -8.88
CA TYR A 178 0.92 -15.54 -10.21
C TYR A 178 -0.51 -15.88 -10.63
N THR A 179 -1.12 -15.00 -11.40
CA THR A 179 -2.41 -15.23 -12.05
C THR A 179 -2.56 -14.29 -13.25
N THR A 180 -3.50 -14.56 -14.14
CA THR A 180 -3.96 -13.60 -15.14
C THR A 180 -5.30 -12.99 -14.69
N ILE A 181 -5.44 -11.66 -14.79
CA ILE A 181 -6.69 -10.95 -14.45
C ILE A 181 -7.63 -10.89 -15.65
N SER A 182 -8.92 -10.60 -15.41
CA SER A 182 -9.87 -10.39 -16.50
C SER A 182 -9.49 -9.19 -17.36
N SER A 183 -9.62 -9.33 -18.68
CA SER A 183 -9.42 -8.25 -19.66
C SER A 183 -10.36 -7.06 -19.45
N THR A 184 -11.43 -7.21 -18.66
CA THR A 184 -12.30 -6.10 -18.25
C THR A 184 -11.59 -5.02 -17.42
N TRP A 185 -10.39 -5.31 -16.88
CA TRP A 185 -9.52 -4.32 -16.25
C TRP A 185 -8.82 -3.38 -17.26
N ARG A 186 -8.76 -3.72 -18.56
CA ARG A 186 -7.98 -2.97 -19.58
C ARG A 186 -8.34 -1.50 -19.68
N VAL A 187 -9.59 -1.18 -19.41
CA VAL A 187 -10.16 0.17 -19.55
C VAL A 187 -10.29 0.90 -18.21
N LYS A 188 -9.77 0.33 -17.12
CA LYS A 188 -9.87 0.91 -15.79
C LYS A 188 -8.55 1.61 -15.45
N PRO A 189 -8.55 2.93 -15.21
CA PRO A 189 -7.35 3.62 -14.74
C PRO A 189 -6.96 3.10 -13.34
N LEU A 190 -5.71 2.72 -13.19
CA LEU A 190 -5.10 2.16 -11.99
C LEU A 190 -4.02 3.11 -11.46
N TYR A 191 -3.69 2.98 -10.18
CA TYR A 191 -2.56 3.66 -9.56
C TYR A 191 -2.02 2.86 -8.37
N PHE A 192 -0.73 3.04 -8.08
CA PHE A 192 -0.11 2.40 -6.91
C PHE A 192 -0.37 3.18 -5.62
N LYS A 193 -0.38 2.44 -4.50
CA LYS A 193 -0.31 3.00 -3.13
C LYS A 193 0.67 2.20 -2.29
N ALA A 194 1.33 2.84 -1.34
CA ALA A 194 2.24 2.21 -0.39
C ALA A 194 2.32 3.01 0.92
N GLY A 195 2.50 2.34 2.05
CA GLY A 195 2.53 2.96 3.37
C GLY A 195 1.88 2.06 4.41
N VAL A 196 1.11 2.64 5.33
CA VAL A 196 0.30 1.87 6.29
C VAL A 196 -1.16 2.30 6.24
N TYR A 197 -2.01 1.36 5.82
CA TYR A 197 -3.46 1.48 5.91
C TYR A 197 -3.99 0.44 6.91
N VAL A 198 -4.32 0.91 8.11
CA VAL A 198 -4.72 0.08 9.25
C VAL A 198 -6.03 -0.62 8.92
N GLN A 199 -6.21 -1.89 9.28
CA GLN A 199 -7.50 -2.59 9.14
C GLN A 199 -8.16 -2.73 10.52
N ASP A 200 -8.24 -1.60 11.21
CA ASP A 200 -8.84 -1.43 12.52
C ASP A 200 -9.18 0.06 12.72
N ASN A 201 -10.16 0.34 13.58
CA ASN A 201 -10.64 1.66 13.92
C ASN A 201 -11.08 1.81 15.39
N THR A 202 -10.78 0.83 16.25
CA THR A 202 -11.13 0.84 17.66
C THR A 202 -9.87 0.63 18.49
N GLY A 203 -9.72 1.35 19.59
CA GLY A 203 -8.57 1.21 20.50
C GLY A 203 -8.00 2.55 20.93
N TYR A 204 -6.78 2.53 21.45
CA TYR A 204 -6.11 3.72 21.99
C TYR A 204 -5.38 4.51 20.91
N THR A 205 -5.08 5.79 21.18
CA THR A 205 -4.32 6.65 20.25
C THR A 205 -2.87 6.18 20.03
N SER A 206 -2.32 5.38 20.94
CA SER A 206 -1.01 4.73 20.85
C SER A 206 -1.04 3.40 20.06
N GLU A 207 -2.23 2.92 19.72
CA GLU A 207 -2.44 1.69 18.98
C GLU A 207 -2.65 1.98 17.50
N GLY A 208 -2.05 1.19 16.62
CA GLY A 208 -2.08 1.44 15.19
C GLY A 208 -1.08 0.62 14.40
N GLY A 209 -0.95 0.97 13.13
CA GLY A 209 0.01 0.37 12.22
C GLY A 209 1.27 1.23 12.10
N LYS A 210 2.44 0.58 12.13
CA LYS A 210 3.75 1.22 11.98
C LYS A 210 4.64 0.40 11.05
N VAL A 211 5.19 1.04 10.04
CA VAL A 211 6.08 0.41 9.05
C VAL A 211 7.22 1.35 8.67
N THR A 212 8.39 0.77 8.38
CA THR A 212 9.55 1.51 7.88
C THR A 212 10.02 0.89 6.58
N PHE A 213 10.03 1.68 5.51
CA PHE A 213 10.51 1.31 4.18
C PHE A 213 11.96 1.75 4.01
N SER A 214 12.83 0.84 3.56
CA SER A 214 14.22 1.15 3.13
C SER A 214 14.36 1.21 1.61
N LYS A 215 13.36 0.68 0.90
CA LYS A 215 13.21 0.81 -0.56
C LYS A 215 11.73 0.94 -0.87
N LEU A 216 11.40 1.85 -1.78
CA LEU A 216 10.10 2.00 -2.40
C LEU A 216 10.32 2.59 -3.79
N ASP A 217 9.83 1.91 -4.81
CA ASP A 217 10.11 2.21 -6.20
C ASP A 217 8.92 1.82 -7.07
N ILE A 218 8.58 2.66 -8.04
CA ILE A 218 7.58 2.40 -9.06
C ILE A 218 8.21 2.49 -10.43
N ASP A 219 7.78 1.61 -11.32
CA ASP A 219 8.33 1.51 -12.66
C ASP A 219 7.22 1.20 -13.67
N HIS A 220 7.30 1.83 -14.83
CA HIS A 220 6.36 1.69 -15.95
C HIS A 220 7.17 1.59 -17.25
N ASN A 221 7.54 0.38 -17.64
CA ASN A 221 8.32 0.17 -18.86
C ASN A 221 7.40 -0.09 -20.06
N THR A 222 7.41 0.84 -21.01
CA THR A 222 6.67 0.74 -22.28
C THR A 222 7.33 -0.19 -23.29
#